data_AF-A0A169NC99-F1
#
_entry.id   AF-A0A169NC99-F1
#
_cell.length_a   1.000
_cell.length_b   1.000
_cell.length_c   1.000
_cell.angle_alpha   90.00
_cell.angle_beta   90.00
_cell.angle_gamma   90.00
#
_symmetry.space_group_name_H-M   'P 1'
#
loop_
_entity.id
_entity.type
_entity.pdbx_description
1 polymer ?
#
loop_
_entity_poly.entity_id
_entity_poly.type
_entity_poly.pdbx_seq_one_letter_code
_entity_poly.pdbx_strand_id
1 'polypeptide(L)'
;MVDRIEDQRQAADAYARELASFADDLHVLHVDCGSPSYREVAAAARTEGRVSLSSSAISEAINGKRLPSLDFTLELVRQLAGPDQQTMDQWRERWKRVKLYQRQAAALKRGSPIQNKIGDNSNQPILGSDKEDLSAAHLEAERIIKQAQAQAEAIVEKARIQADEMTASATQMLLDATERGTIHVAAQLKLREHCRIALVGPPGSGKGTQSPFLSKLLDIPVLHIGELFRSNIRDSTRLGRVARRHMERGELIPDEVTVGMLKARLQDSDTEHGFILDGVPRTLGQAEALDELLASRPARIDAALNFEVGRDESFRRLVGRRICKNDSSHVAHILYAAPQKYGSCDVCGGPLYLREDDSRNVIARRWDVWRSQSEHVVQKYGSERRLVTISGVGTVSTVTERAISALNAYFGY
;
A
#
# COMPACT_ATOMS: atom_id res chain seq x y z
N MET A 1 33.02 7.76 -11.01
CA MET A 1 32.77 6.29 -10.99
C MET A 1 31.65 5.93 -10.01
N VAL A 2 31.62 6.55 -8.83
CA VAL A 2 30.55 6.40 -7.82
C VAL A 2 29.19 6.87 -8.34
N ASP A 3 29.09 8.05 -8.95
CA ASP A 3 27.80 8.57 -9.48
C ASP A 3 27.20 7.67 -10.57
N ARG A 4 28.04 7.11 -11.43
CA ARG A 4 27.62 6.19 -12.49
C ARG A 4 27.08 4.87 -11.96
N ILE A 5 27.60 4.39 -10.82
CA ILE A 5 27.11 3.18 -10.15
C ILE A 5 25.74 3.46 -9.52
N GLU A 6 25.59 4.65 -8.91
CA GLU A 6 24.33 5.08 -8.31
C GLU A 6 23.24 5.29 -9.36
N ASP A 7 23.54 5.94 -10.49
CA ASP A 7 22.61 6.11 -11.62
C ASP A 7 22.15 4.77 -12.21
N GLN A 8 23.08 3.82 -12.34
CA GLN A 8 22.76 2.46 -12.79
C GLN A 8 21.82 1.74 -11.83
N ARG A 9 22.04 1.90 -10.51
CA ARG A 9 21.19 1.32 -9.48
C ARG A 9 19.78 1.93 -9.51
N GLN A 10 19.69 3.26 -9.53
CA GLN A 10 18.42 3.97 -9.56
C GLN A 10 17.57 3.63 -10.80
N ALA A 11 18.21 3.52 -11.97
CA ALA A 11 17.52 3.11 -13.20
C ALA A 11 17.07 1.65 -13.17
N ALA A 12 17.87 0.76 -12.58
CA ALA A 12 17.48 -0.64 -12.38
C ALA A 12 16.28 -0.76 -11.43
N ASP A 13 16.29 -0.01 -10.32
CA ASP A 13 15.21 0.02 -9.35
C ASP A 13 13.93 0.62 -9.95
N ALA A 14 14.05 1.67 -10.75
CA ALA A 14 12.92 2.25 -11.48
C ALA A 14 12.28 1.25 -12.45
N TYR A 15 13.10 0.52 -13.23
CA TYR A 15 12.60 -0.54 -14.09
C TYR A 15 11.95 -1.68 -13.30
N ALA A 16 12.54 -2.10 -12.18
CA ALA A 16 11.98 -3.14 -11.32
C ALA A 16 10.60 -2.76 -10.77
N ARG A 17 10.43 -1.50 -10.32
CA ARG A 17 9.14 -0.98 -9.85
C ARG A 17 8.08 -0.98 -10.96
N GLU A 18 8.42 -0.49 -12.14
CA GLU A 18 7.50 -0.45 -13.29
C GLU A 18 7.11 -1.85 -13.78
N LEU A 19 8.06 -2.78 -13.81
CA LEU A 19 7.80 -4.18 -14.16
C LEU A 19 6.88 -4.86 -13.14
N ALA A 20 7.12 -4.63 -11.83
CA ALA A 20 6.29 -5.17 -10.77
C ALA A 20 4.85 -4.62 -10.85
N SER A 21 4.70 -3.31 -11.04
CA SER A 21 3.40 -2.68 -11.21
C SER A 21 2.66 -3.17 -12.46
N PHE A 22 3.37 -3.46 -13.55
CA PHE A 22 2.78 -4.04 -14.75
C PHE A 22 2.34 -5.50 -14.55
N ALA A 23 3.14 -6.30 -13.85
CA ALA A 23 2.80 -7.67 -13.52
C ALA A 23 1.60 -7.76 -12.56
N ASP A 24 1.48 -6.83 -11.62
CA ASP A 24 0.34 -6.78 -10.71
C ASP A 24 -0.96 -6.47 -11.44
N ASP A 25 -0.96 -5.53 -12.39
CA ASP A 25 -2.14 -5.29 -13.24
C ASP A 25 -2.53 -6.56 -14.04
N LEU A 26 -1.56 -7.35 -14.51
CA LEU A 26 -1.85 -8.62 -15.21
C LEU A 26 -2.42 -9.65 -14.24
N HIS A 27 -1.91 -9.69 -13.01
CA HIS A 27 -2.43 -10.55 -11.95
C HIS A 27 -3.86 -10.15 -11.57
N VAL A 28 -4.13 -8.85 -11.45
CA VAL A 28 -5.44 -8.26 -11.22
C VAL A 28 -6.43 -8.71 -12.29
N LEU A 29 -6.08 -8.60 -13.58
CA LEU A 29 -6.92 -9.10 -14.68
C LEU A 29 -7.14 -10.60 -14.60
N HIS A 30 -6.09 -11.37 -14.30
CA HIS A 30 -6.16 -12.81 -14.16
C HIS A 30 -7.13 -13.22 -13.04
N VAL A 31 -7.11 -12.51 -11.93
CA VAL A 31 -8.06 -12.71 -10.83
C VAL A 31 -9.47 -12.26 -11.20
N ASP A 32 -9.63 -11.14 -11.92
CA ASP A 32 -10.94 -10.62 -12.35
C ASP A 32 -11.71 -11.59 -13.26
N CYS A 33 -10.99 -12.32 -14.11
CA CYS A 33 -11.59 -13.33 -14.99
C CYS A 33 -11.80 -14.70 -14.32
N GLY A 34 -11.70 -14.79 -12.99
CA GLY A 34 -11.96 -16.01 -12.22
C GLY A 34 -10.75 -16.92 -12.03
N SER A 35 -9.53 -16.39 -12.20
CA SER A 35 -8.26 -17.13 -12.02
C SER A 35 -8.18 -18.44 -12.84
N PRO A 36 -8.49 -18.42 -14.15
CA PRO A 36 -8.39 -19.62 -14.99
C PRO A 36 -6.97 -20.17 -14.95
N SER A 37 -6.81 -21.49 -15.05
CA SER A 37 -5.48 -22.06 -15.14
C SER A 37 -4.74 -21.51 -16.37
N TYR A 38 -3.42 -21.33 -16.26
CA TYR A 38 -2.62 -20.87 -17.40
C TYR A 38 -2.64 -21.82 -18.59
N ARG A 39 -3.12 -23.07 -18.41
CA ARG A 39 -3.36 -24.01 -19.51
C ARG A 39 -4.64 -23.67 -20.27
N GLU A 40 -5.69 -23.30 -19.56
CA GLU A 40 -6.98 -22.88 -20.16
C GLU A 40 -6.79 -21.59 -20.96
N VAL A 41 -6.13 -20.58 -20.39
CA VAL A 41 -5.82 -19.32 -21.10
C VAL A 41 -4.98 -19.58 -22.36
N ALA A 42 -3.97 -20.45 -22.25
CA ALA A 42 -3.13 -20.82 -23.38
C ALA A 42 -3.89 -21.62 -24.46
N ALA A 43 -4.89 -22.42 -24.08
CA ALA A 43 -5.71 -23.17 -25.03
C ALA A 43 -6.67 -22.25 -25.79
N ALA A 44 -7.29 -21.29 -25.12
CA ALA A 44 -8.20 -20.32 -25.74
C ALA A 44 -7.50 -19.44 -26.79
N ALA A 45 -6.28 -18.97 -26.51
CA ALA A 45 -5.49 -18.21 -27.49
C ALA A 45 -5.10 -19.04 -28.74
N ARG A 46 -4.89 -20.36 -28.59
CA ARG A 46 -4.55 -21.25 -29.72
C ARG A 46 -5.70 -21.43 -30.69
N THR A 47 -6.93 -21.51 -30.21
CA THR A 47 -8.12 -21.64 -31.06
C THR A 47 -8.35 -20.42 -31.95
N GLU A 48 -7.80 -19.26 -31.59
CA GLU A 48 -7.94 -18.01 -32.35
C GLU A 48 -6.78 -17.73 -33.33
N GLY A 49 -5.70 -18.52 -33.29
CA GLY A 49 -4.65 -18.54 -34.32
C GLY A 49 -3.75 -17.30 -34.42
N ARG A 50 -3.72 -16.41 -33.41
CA ARG A 50 -3.00 -15.11 -33.48
C ARG A 50 -1.58 -15.14 -32.90
N VAL A 51 -1.43 -15.46 -31.62
CA VAL A 51 -0.15 -15.50 -30.91
C VAL A 51 -0.14 -16.68 -29.95
N SER A 52 0.91 -17.49 -29.97
CA SER A 52 1.01 -18.65 -29.07
C SER A 52 1.33 -18.20 -27.64
N LEU A 53 0.40 -18.46 -26.71
CA LEU A 53 0.63 -18.32 -25.28
C LEU A 53 1.07 -19.67 -24.68
N SER A 54 2.13 -19.67 -23.88
CA SER A 54 2.55 -20.84 -23.09
C SER A 54 2.28 -20.60 -21.61
N SER A 55 1.90 -21.65 -20.89
CA SER A 55 1.58 -21.54 -19.46
C SER A 55 2.77 -21.05 -18.62
N SER A 56 4.00 -21.39 -19.01
CA SER A 56 5.22 -20.89 -18.36
C SER A 56 5.44 -19.40 -18.62
N ALA A 57 5.23 -18.92 -19.85
CA ALA A 57 5.37 -17.50 -20.17
C ALA A 57 4.29 -16.64 -19.50
N ILE A 58 3.05 -17.15 -19.40
CA ILE A 58 1.97 -16.49 -18.65
C ILE A 58 2.38 -16.36 -17.17
N SER A 59 2.86 -17.46 -16.58
CA SER A 59 3.36 -17.46 -15.21
C SER A 59 4.50 -16.45 -15.02
N GLU A 60 5.46 -16.37 -15.93
CA GLU A 60 6.57 -15.42 -15.83
C GLU A 60 6.12 -13.96 -15.91
N ALA A 61 5.15 -13.66 -16.79
CA ALA A 61 4.59 -12.33 -16.95
C ALA A 61 3.81 -11.89 -15.71
N ILE A 62 2.88 -12.72 -15.21
CA ILE A 62 2.06 -12.43 -14.03
C ILE A 62 2.90 -12.32 -12.76
N ASN A 63 3.99 -13.09 -12.64
CA ASN A 63 4.91 -13.01 -11.50
C ASN A 63 6.01 -11.95 -11.68
N GLY A 64 5.97 -11.13 -12.74
CA GLY A 64 6.93 -10.04 -12.95
C GLY A 64 8.37 -10.48 -13.15
N LYS A 65 8.61 -11.72 -13.59
CA LYS A 65 9.98 -12.24 -13.83
C LYS A 65 10.66 -11.56 -15.02
N ARG A 66 9.89 -11.20 -16.04
CA ARG A 66 10.36 -10.46 -17.22
C ARG A 66 9.20 -9.72 -17.88
N LEU A 67 9.50 -8.62 -18.56
CA LEU A 67 8.54 -7.95 -19.44
C LEU A 67 8.27 -8.83 -20.67
N PRO A 68 7.05 -9.35 -20.88
CA PRO A 68 6.69 -10.08 -22.11
C PRO A 68 6.76 -9.19 -23.36
N SER A 69 6.67 -9.78 -24.56
CA SER A 69 6.51 -8.98 -25.78
C SER A 69 5.17 -8.24 -25.78
N LEU A 70 5.07 -7.18 -26.59
CA LEU A 70 3.82 -6.44 -26.71
C LEU A 70 2.70 -7.33 -27.25
N ASP A 71 2.97 -8.12 -28.29
CA ASP A 71 1.97 -9.02 -28.88
C ASP A 71 1.50 -10.09 -27.89
N PHE A 72 2.42 -10.65 -27.10
CA PHE A 72 2.08 -11.57 -26.02
C PHE A 72 1.22 -10.90 -24.96
N THR A 73 1.58 -9.69 -24.55
CA THR A 73 0.82 -8.91 -23.55
C THR A 73 -0.60 -8.68 -24.03
N LEU A 74 -0.75 -8.17 -25.25
CA LEU A 74 -2.04 -7.82 -25.82
C LEU A 74 -2.92 -9.07 -26.01
N GLU A 75 -2.33 -10.19 -26.42
CA GLU A 75 -3.09 -11.44 -26.50
C GLU A 75 -3.49 -11.97 -25.12
N LEU A 76 -2.60 -11.93 -24.14
CA LEU A 76 -2.95 -12.31 -22.76
C LEU A 76 -4.09 -11.43 -22.21
N VAL A 77 -3.98 -10.11 -22.34
CA VAL A 77 -5.03 -9.17 -21.90
C VAL A 77 -6.34 -9.44 -22.61
N ARG A 78 -6.33 -9.72 -23.91
CA ARG A 78 -7.54 -10.08 -24.66
C ARG A 78 -8.23 -11.32 -24.08
N GLN A 79 -7.47 -12.34 -23.72
CA GLN A 79 -8.01 -13.57 -23.14
C GLN A 79 -8.55 -13.37 -21.71
N LEU A 80 -8.02 -12.40 -20.96
CA LEU A 80 -8.43 -12.13 -19.58
C LEU A 80 -9.53 -11.06 -19.46
N ALA A 81 -9.53 -10.05 -20.33
CA ALA A 81 -10.38 -8.86 -20.22
C ALA A 81 -11.29 -8.64 -21.44
N GLY A 82 -11.13 -9.42 -22.51
CA GLY A 82 -11.85 -9.24 -23.77
C GLY A 82 -11.16 -8.29 -24.75
N PRO A 83 -11.69 -8.14 -25.99
CA PRO A 83 -11.02 -7.44 -27.08
C PRO A 83 -11.32 -5.92 -27.14
N ASP A 84 -11.78 -5.31 -26.04
CA ASP A 84 -12.16 -3.89 -26.00
C ASP A 84 -11.00 -2.96 -26.41
N GLN A 85 -11.22 -2.12 -27.42
CA GLN A 85 -10.16 -1.30 -28.03
C GLN A 85 -9.51 -0.33 -27.02
N GLN A 86 -10.31 0.28 -26.14
CA GLN A 86 -9.81 1.19 -25.12
C GLN A 86 -8.88 0.47 -24.13
N THR A 87 -9.26 -0.72 -23.69
CA THR A 87 -8.44 -1.59 -22.84
C THR A 87 -7.14 -1.97 -23.54
N MET A 88 -7.21 -2.37 -24.82
CA MET A 88 -6.01 -2.75 -25.59
C MET A 88 -5.03 -1.58 -25.75
N ASP A 89 -5.51 -0.36 -25.96
CA ASP A 89 -4.67 0.83 -26.10
C ASP A 89 -4.03 1.26 -24.78
N GLN A 90 -4.77 1.16 -23.66
CA GLN A 90 -4.21 1.39 -22.32
C GLN A 90 -3.05 0.44 -22.02
N TRP A 91 -3.23 -0.86 -22.33
CA TRP A 91 -2.18 -1.85 -22.13
C TRP A 91 -0.98 -1.65 -23.05
N ARG A 92 -1.21 -1.17 -24.28
CA ARG A 92 -0.14 -0.80 -25.21
C ARG A 92 0.70 0.35 -24.65
N GLU A 93 0.07 1.42 -24.15
CA GLU A 93 0.79 2.55 -23.54
C GLU A 93 1.51 2.15 -22.26
N ARG A 94 0.87 1.33 -21.42
CA ARG A 94 1.50 0.80 -20.20
C ARG A 94 2.74 -0.03 -20.53
N TRP A 95 2.66 -0.92 -21.52
CA TRP A 95 3.81 -1.70 -21.97
C TRP A 95 4.94 -0.80 -22.51
N LYS A 96 4.61 0.22 -23.32
CA LYS A 96 5.60 1.19 -23.83
C LYS A 96 6.34 1.90 -22.71
N ARG A 97 5.62 2.29 -21.65
CA ARG A 97 6.22 2.90 -20.44
C ARG A 97 7.24 1.98 -19.79
N VAL A 98 6.87 0.74 -19.46
CA VAL A 98 7.84 -0.22 -18.86
C VAL A 98 9.02 -0.49 -19.79
N LYS A 99 8.77 -0.55 -21.10
CA LYS A 99 9.83 -0.74 -22.12
C LYS A 99 10.82 0.43 -22.16
N LEU A 100 10.37 1.66 -21.92
CA LEU A 100 11.23 2.83 -21.81
C LEU A 100 12.21 2.70 -20.64
N TYR A 101 11.72 2.37 -19.43
CA TYR A 101 12.56 2.14 -18.26
C TYR A 101 13.52 0.96 -18.46
N GLN A 102 13.07 -0.11 -19.12
CA GLN A 102 13.94 -1.23 -19.48
C GLN A 102 15.11 -0.77 -20.36
N ARG A 103 14.85 0.09 -21.36
CA ARG A 103 15.87 0.63 -22.27
C ARG A 103 16.83 1.55 -21.53
N GLN A 104 16.33 2.42 -20.66
CA GLN A 104 17.15 3.33 -19.84
C GLN A 104 18.11 2.55 -18.94
N ALA A 105 17.59 1.55 -18.20
CA ALA A 105 18.42 0.68 -17.37
C ALA A 105 19.48 -0.08 -18.19
N ALA A 106 19.13 -0.53 -19.40
CA ALA A 106 20.06 -1.25 -20.28
C ALA A 106 21.10 -0.34 -20.97
N ALA A 107 20.78 0.94 -21.21
CA ALA A 107 21.68 1.91 -21.82
C ALA A 107 22.78 2.33 -20.82
N LEU A 108 22.40 2.59 -19.56
CA LEU A 108 23.33 2.94 -18.50
C LEU A 108 24.29 1.78 -18.16
N LYS A 109 23.80 0.52 -18.24
CA LYS A 109 24.66 -0.68 -18.14
C LYS A 109 25.66 -0.81 -19.29
N ARG A 110 25.33 -0.33 -20.49
CA ARG A 110 26.19 -0.44 -21.70
C ARG A 110 27.09 0.76 -21.95
N GLY A 111 26.84 1.90 -21.28
CA GLY A 111 27.69 3.09 -21.37
C GLY A 111 27.57 3.89 -22.67
N SER A 112 26.47 3.78 -23.42
CA SER A 112 26.27 4.55 -24.67
C SER A 112 25.22 5.65 -24.52
N PRO A 113 25.48 6.89 -24.99
CA PRO A 113 24.46 7.92 -25.08
C PRO A 113 23.48 7.62 -26.22
N ILE A 114 22.21 7.97 -26.02
CA ILE A 114 21.14 7.80 -26.99
C ILE A 114 21.31 8.86 -28.09
N GLN A 115 21.72 8.46 -29.30
CA GLN A 115 21.61 9.31 -30.48
C GLN A 115 20.17 9.26 -31.00
N ASN A 116 19.49 10.42 -31.00
CA ASN A 116 18.31 10.65 -31.84
C ASN A 116 18.79 10.72 -33.30
N LYS A 117 18.58 9.66 -34.08
CA LYS A 117 18.76 9.72 -35.53
C LYS A 117 17.56 10.43 -36.15
N ILE A 118 17.69 11.73 -36.40
CA ILE A 118 17.05 12.37 -37.54
C ILE A 118 18.06 12.21 -38.68
N GLY A 119 17.65 11.53 -39.74
CA GLY A 119 18.52 11.28 -40.90
C GLY A 119 18.72 12.55 -41.70
N ASP A 120 19.92 12.77 -42.20
CA ASP A 120 20.09 13.51 -43.44
C ASP A 120 21.32 13.04 -44.21
N ASN A 121 21.17 13.10 -45.53
CA ASN A 121 21.97 12.45 -46.54
C ASN A 121 22.52 13.58 -47.43
N SER A 122 23.80 13.93 -47.31
CA SER A 122 24.57 14.48 -48.43
C SER A 122 26.01 14.80 -48.03
N ASN A 123 26.88 14.50 -48.99
CA ASN A 123 28.31 14.69 -48.99
C ASN A 123 28.58 15.73 -50.09
N GLN A 124 29.24 16.85 -49.81
CA GLN A 124 30.21 17.49 -50.72
C GLN A 124 30.97 18.67 -50.04
N PRO A 125 32.23 18.93 -50.43
CA PRO A 125 33.14 19.86 -49.75
C PRO A 125 33.28 21.20 -50.47
N ILE A 126 33.59 22.29 -49.74
CA ILE A 126 34.03 23.57 -50.33
C ILE A 126 35.26 24.11 -49.57
N LEU A 127 36.23 24.57 -50.37
CA LEU A 127 37.50 25.21 -50.03
C LEU A 127 37.33 26.67 -49.57
N GLY A 128 38.15 27.06 -48.59
CA GLY A 128 38.91 28.32 -48.50
C GLY A 128 38.19 29.65 -48.25
N SER A 129 38.48 30.30 -47.11
CA SER A 129 39.04 31.66 -46.99
C SER A 129 39.11 32.12 -45.51
N ASP A 130 39.99 33.08 -45.23
CA ASP A 130 39.94 34.04 -44.12
C ASP A 130 40.43 33.64 -42.71
N LYS A 131 41.76 33.73 -42.52
CA LYS A 131 42.41 33.71 -41.19
C LYS A 131 42.07 34.94 -40.32
N GLU A 132 41.55 36.02 -40.89
CA GLU A 132 41.16 37.23 -40.13
C GLU A 132 39.74 37.11 -39.53
N ASP A 133 38.79 36.46 -40.22
CA ASP A 133 37.44 36.20 -39.69
C ASP A 133 37.39 35.11 -38.61
N LEU A 134 38.33 34.16 -38.67
CA LEU A 134 38.49 33.14 -37.63
C LEU A 134 38.86 33.75 -36.26
N SER A 135 39.58 34.87 -36.23
CA SER A 135 39.96 35.55 -34.98
C SER A 135 38.76 36.23 -34.30
N ALA A 136 37.93 36.93 -35.08
CA ALA A 136 36.73 37.59 -34.59
C ALA A 136 35.68 36.57 -34.13
N ALA A 137 35.50 35.48 -34.89
CA ALA A 137 34.61 34.38 -34.50
C ALA A 137 35.10 33.66 -33.24
N HIS A 138 36.42 33.52 -33.05
CA HIS A 138 37.00 32.92 -31.84
C HIS A 138 36.80 33.81 -30.61
N LEU A 139 37.02 35.11 -30.74
CA LEU A 139 36.78 36.09 -29.67
C LEU A 139 35.30 36.14 -29.25
N GLU A 140 34.39 36.06 -30.22
CA GLU A 140 32.95 36.01 -29.93
C GLU A 140 32.55 34.67 -29.28
N ALA A 141 33.11 33.55 -29.73
CA ALA A 141 32.91 32.25 -29.11
C ALA A 141 33.43 32.22 -27.65
N GLU A 142 34.60 32.79 -27.37
CA GLU A 142 35.13 32.91 -26.01
C GLU A 142 34.23 33.78 -25.12
N ARG A 143 33.68 34.87 -25.67
CA ARG A 143 32.75 35.74 -24.96
C ARG A 143 31.45 35.00 -24.59
N ILE A 144 30.90 34.23 -25.54
CA ILE A 144 29.70 33.41 -25.32
C ILE A 144 29.97 32.33 -24.27
N ILE A 145 31.12 31.65 -24.34
CA ILE A 145 31.52 30.63 -23.36
C ILE A 145 31.64 31.23 -21.95
N LYS A 146 32.28 32.40 -21.81
CA LYS A 146 32.38 33.10 -20.53
C LYS A 146 31.01 33.52 -19.98
N GLN A 147 30.10 33.99 -20.83
CA GLN A 147 28.73 34.30 -20.42
C GLN A 147 27.97 33.05 -19.97
N ALA A 148 28.10 31.94 -20.70
CA ALA A 148 27.45 30.68 -20.34
C ALA A 148 28.01 30.10 -19.02
N GLN A 149 29.32 30.22 -18.79
CA GLN A 149 29.95 29.83 -17.53
C GLN A 149 29.44 30.67 -16.34
N ALA A 150 29.38 32.00 -16.49
CA ALA A 150 28.85 32.88 -15.45
C ALA A 150 27.36 32.61 -15.15
N GLN A 151 26.56 32.29 -16.17
CA GLN A 151 25.17 31.88 -15.98
C GLN A 151 25.04 30.54 -15.27
N ALA A 152 25.89 29.57 -15.61
CA ALA A 152 25.92 28.27 -14.94
C ALA A 152 26.32 28.40 -13.46
N GLU A 153 27.33 29.21 -13.14
CA GLU A 153 27.73 29.49 -11.76
C GLU A 153 26.61 30.15 -10.95
N ALA A 154 25.88 31.10 -11.54
CA ALA A 154 24.73 31.73 -10.90
C ALA A 154 23.57 30.74 -10.64
N ILE A 155 23.34 29.78 -11.55
CA ILE A 155 22.33 28.72 -11.37
C ILE A 155 22.75 27.76 -10.25
N VAL A 156 24.03 27.37 -10.22
CA VAL A 156 24.58 26.50 -9.19
C VAL A 156 24.50 27.18 -7.82
N GLU A 157 24.86 28.45 -7.70
CA GLU A 157 24.78 29.18 -6.44
C GLU A 157 23.33 29.38 -5.99
N LYS A 158 22.40 29.66 -6.91
CA LYS A 158 20.97 29.73 -6.59
C LYS A 158 20.43 28.39 -6.12
N ALA A 159 20.83 27.28 -6.76
CA ALA A 159 20.45 25.93 -6.35
C ALA A 159 21.07 25.57 -4.99
N ARG A 160 22.29 26.02 -4.70
CA ARG A 160 22.95 25.84 -3.41
C ARG A 160 22.22 26.58 -2.29
N ILE A 161 21.88 27.85 -2.50
CA ILE A 161 21.09 28.65 -1.53
C ILE A 161 19.73 27.99 -1.30
N GLN A 162 19.06 27.55 -2.36
CA GLN A 162 17.77 26.88 -2.26
C GLN A 162 17.87 25.51 -1.55
N ALA A 163 18.97 24.78 -1.73
CA ALA A 163 19.26 23.55 -1.00
C ALA A 163 19.60 23.81 0.48
N ASP A 164 20.35 24.87 0.78
CA ASP A 164 20.67 25.29 2.15
C ASP A 164 19.40 25.74 2.89
N GLU A 165 18.50 26.50 2.23
CA GLU A 165 17.18 26.88 2.76
C GLU A 165 16.28 25.66 2.98
N MET A 166 16.25 24.71 2.04
CA MET A 166 15.51 23.45 2.20
C MET A 166 16.08 22.59 3.33
N THR A 167 17.40 22.58 3.51
CA THR A 167 18.07 21.83 4.59
C THR A 167 17.83 22.49 5.93
N ALA A 168 17.87 23.82 6.01
CA ALA A 168 17.50 24.58 7.20
C ALA A 168 16.01 24.40 7.55
N SER A 169 15.12 24.41 6.55
CA SER A 169 13.69 24.13 6.72
C SER A 169 13.45 22.69 7.18
N ALA A 170 14.13 21.69 6.60
CA ALA A 170 14.03 20.30 7.02
C ALA A 170 14.61 20.07 8.43
N THR A 171 15.70 20.77 8.77
CA THR A 171 16.31 20.73 10.11
C THR A 171 15.41 21.39 11.14
N GLN A 172 14.77 22.52 10.82
CA GLN A 172 13.77 23.16 11.65
C GLN A 172 12.51 22.30 11.77
N MET A 173 12.07 21.63 10.70
CA MET A 173 10.96 20.67 10.75
C MET A 173 11.30 19.46 11.62
N LEU A 174 12.55 18.97 11.59
CA LEU A 174 13.04 17.90 12.46
C LEU A 174 13.16 18.36 13.90
N LEU A 175 13.69 19.56 14.17
CA LEU A 175 13.74 20.16 15.50
C LEU A 175 12.32 20.37 16.05
N ASP A 176 11.42 20.95 15.26
CA ASP A 176 10.02 21.09 15.63
C ASP A 176 9.32 19.73 15.78
N ALA A 177 9.69 18.70 15.02
CA ALA A 177 9.17 17.34 15.19
C ALA A 177 9.73 16.67 16.45
N THR A 178 10.94 17.05 16.88
CA THR A 178 11.57 16.57 18.11
C THR A 178 11.01 17.31 19.33
N GLU A 179 10.76 18.61 19.24
CA GLU A 179 10.05 19.40 20.26
C GLU A 179 8.57 19.01 20.36
N ARG A 180 7.87 18.85 19.22
CA ARG A 180 6.50 18.27 19.19
C ARG A 180 6.48 16.84 19.71
N GLY A 181 7.50 16.03 19.41
CA GLY A 181 7.64 14.66 19.90
C GLY A 181 7.82 14.58 21.42
N THR A 182 8.59 15.51 22.01
CA THR A 182 8.84 15.53 23.47
C THR A 182 7.66 16.14 24.24
N ILE A 183 6.97 17.12 23.66
CA ILE A 183 5.76 17.74 24.23
C ILE A 183 4.53 16.80 24.13
N HIS A 184 4.40 16.00 23.06
CA HIS A 184 3.29 15.03 22.94
C HIS A 184 3.45 13.80 23.84
N VAL A 185 4.67 13.28 24.04
CA VAL A 185 4.90 12.11 24.91
C VAL A 185 4.58 12.44 26.38
N ALA A 186 4.86 13.66 26.84
CA ALA A 186 4.58 14.08 28.21
C ALA A 186 3.10 14.40 28.49
N ALA A 187 2.31 14.77 27.47
CA ALA A 187 0.88 15.04 27.61
C ALA A 187 0.01 13.77 27.58
N GLN A 188 0.54 12.63 27.13
CA GLN A 188 -0.21 11.40 26.78
C GLN A 188 -0.52 10.42 27.94
N LEU A 189 0.10 10.56 29.13
CA LEU A 189 0.07 9.53 30.20
C LEU A 189 -1.16 9.53 31.14
N LYS A 190 -2.31 10.09 30.73
CA LYS A 190 -3.52 10.04 31.57
C LYS A 190 -4.79 9.63 30.84
N LEU A 191 -4.71 8.80 29.79
CA LEU A 191 -5.86 7.93 29.54
C LEU A 191 -5.95 7.00 30.76
N ARG A 192 -7.09 7.03 31.45
CA ARG A 192 -7.32 6.40 32.77
C ARG A 192 -6.65 5.02 32.86
N GLU A 193 -6.23 4.61 34.07
CA GLU A 193 -5.74 3.24 34.42
C GLU A 193 -6.70 2.09 34.01
N HIS A 194 -7.83 2.43 33.38
CA HIS A 194 -8.81 1.56 32.74
C HIS A 194 -9.33 2.22 31.46
N CYS A 195 -8.63 2.06 30.33
CA CYS A 195 -9.07 2.57 29.02
C CYS A 195 -9.54 1.42 28.11
N ARG A 196 -10.82 1.43 27.72
CA ARG A 196 -11.44 0.37 26.90
C ARG A 196 -11.95 0.98 25.59
N ILE A 197 -11.25 0.69 24.51
CA ILE A 197 -11.54 1.26 23.19
C ILE A 197 -12.03 0.18 22.24
N ALA A 198 -13.11 0.44 21.51
CA ALA A 198 -13.51 -0.40 20.37
C ALA A 198 -13.11 0.27 19.06
N LEU A 199 -12.43 -0.45 18.15
CA LEU A 199 -12.11 0.07 16.82
C LEU A 199 -13.20 -0.31 15.83
N VAL A 200 -13.83 0.70 15.22
CA VAL A 200 -14.95 0.54 14.29
C VAL A 200 -14.60 1.13 12.92
N GLY A 201 -15.25 0.64 11.87
CA GLY A 201 -15.08 1.14 10.49
C GLY A 201 -15.06 -0.01 9.47
N PRO A 202 -15.14 0.30 8.17
CA PRO A 202 -15.23 -0.70 7.12
C PRO A 202 -14.00 -1.63 7.05
N PRO A 203 -14.12 -2.81 6.41
CA PRO A 203 -12.95 -3.63 6.10
C PRO A 203 -11.96 -2.79 5.27
N GLY A 204 -10.67 -2.86 5.58
CA GLY A 204 -9.65 -2.05 4.88
C GLY A 204 -9.48 -0.63 5.42
N SER A 205 -10.22 -0.22 6.46
CA SER A 205 -10.10 1.13 7.04
C SER A 205 -8.77 1.43 7.76
N GLY A 206 -7.97 0.40 8.05
CA GLY A 206 -6.66 0.55 8.72
C GLY A 206 -6.64 0.17 10.20
N LYS A 207 -7.76 -0.30 10.78
CA LYS A 207 -7.85 -0.71 12.20
C LYS A 207 -6.68 -1.58 12.67
N GLY A 208 -6.46 -2.73 12.02
CA GLY A 208 -5.38 -3.65 12.40
C GLY A 208 -3.97 -3.10 12.16
N THR A 209 -3.82 -2.06 11.33
CA THR A 209 -2.56 -1.32 11.20
C THR A 209 -2.37 -0.35 12.36
N GLN A 210 -3.43 0.30 12.82
CA GLN A 210 -3.41 1.36 13.82
C GLN A 210 -3.41 0.83 15.25
N SER A 211 -4.08 -0.30 15.51
CA SER A 211 -4.23 -0.85 16.85
C SER A 211 -2.90 -1.14 17.58
N PRO A 212 -1.81 -1.63 16.95
CA PRO A 212 -0.55 -1.85 17.66
C PRO A 212 0.14 -0.52 18.06
N PHE A 213 0.00 0.53 17.24
CA PHE A 213 0.53 1.86 17.58
C PHE A 213 -0.25 2.46 18.74
N LEU A 214 -1.57 2.38 18.71
CA LEU A 214 -2.42 2.83 19.81
C LEU A 214 -2.12 2.02 21.08
N SER A 215 -2.01 0.70 21.00
CA SER A 215 -1.66 -0.16 22.14
C SER A 215 -0.35 0.26 22.80
N LYS A 216 0.70 0.52 21.99
CA LYS A 216 1.99 0.99 22.51
C LYS A 216 1.92 2.36 23.17
N LEU A 217 1.12 3.28 22.62
CA LEU A 217 0.98 4.64 23.15
C LEU A 217 0.10 4.70 24.40
N LEU A 218 -0.87 3.80 24.49
CA LEU A 218 -1.86 3.75 25.58
C LEU A 218 -1.52 2.73 26.66
N ASP A 219 -0.48 1.92 26.45
CA ASP A 219 -0.04 0.84 27.34
C ASP A 219 -1.15 -0.15 27.72
N ILE A 220 -1.97 -0.53 26.74
CA ILE A 220 -3.06 -1.51 26.88
C ILE A 220 -3.04 -2.53 25.74
N PRO A 221 -3.43 -3.80 25.97
CA PRO A 221 -3.35 -4.84 24.94
C PRO A 221 -4.38 -4.67 23.82
N VAL A 222 -4.08 -5.20 22.62
CA VAL A 222 -5.06 -5.36 21.54
C VAL A 222 -5.63 -6.77 21.53
N LEU A 223 -6.96 -6.85 21.47
CA LEU A 223 -7.71 -8.09 21.34
C LEU A 223 -8.14 -8.23 19.87
N HIS A 224 -7.29 -8.87 19.08
CA HIS A 224 -7.52 -9.11 17.64
C HIS A 224 -8.43 -10.33 17.41
N ILE A 225 -9.74 -10.17 17.60
CA ILE A 225 -10.71 -11.26 17.47
C ILE A 225 -10.64 -11.96 16.11
N GLY A 226 -10.43 -11.18 15.04
CA GLY A 226 -10.25 -11.75 13.70
C GLY A 226 -9.02 -12.65 13.57
N GLU A 227 -7.92 -12.36 14.27
CA GLU A 227 -6.74 -13.23 14.28
C GLU A 227 -6.93 -14.48 15.14
N LEU A 228 -7.65 -14.37 16.27
CA LEU A 228 -8.02 -15.54 17.07
C LEU A 228 -8.81 -16.57 16.23
N PHE A 229 -9.74 -16.11 15.39
CA PHE A 229 -10.44 -16.98 14.45
C PHE A 229 -9.51 -17.56 13.38
N ARG A 230 -8.62 -16.77 12.78
CA ARG A 230 -7.65 -17.26 11.79
C ARG A 230 -6.68 -18.28 12.38
N SER A 231 -6.24 -18.12 13.63
CA SER A 231 -5.42 -19.14 14.29
C SER A 231 -6.19 -20.43 14.44
N ASN A 232 -7.43 -20.37 14.93
CA ASN A 232 -8.29 -21.56 15.04
C ASN A 232 -8.52 -22.25 13.69
N ILE A 233 -8.61 -21.49 12.60
CA ILE A 233 -8.70 -22.00 11.23
C ILE A 233 -7.42 -22.74 10.82
N ARG A 234 -6.23 -22.16 11.08
CA ARG A 234 -4.93 -22.82 10.83
C ARG A 234 -4.80 -24.11 11.62
N ASP A 235 -5.16 -24.06 12.90
CA ASP A 235 -5.05 -25.18 13.84
C ASP A 235 -6.17 -26.22 13.64
N SER A 236 -7.05 -26.02 12.64
CA SER A 236 -8.13 -26.93 12.26
C SER A 236 -9.06 -27.30 13.41
N THR A 237 -9.27 -26.39 14.37
CA THR A 237 -10.11 -26.63 15.55
C THR A 237 -11.59 -26.71 15.16
N ARG A 238 -12.45 -27.19 16.08
CA ARG A 238 -13.91 -27.17 15.87
C ARG A 238 -14.42 -25.75 15.62
N LEU A 239 -13.90 -24.78 16.38
CA LEU A 239 -14.20 -23.36 16.19
C LEU A 239 -13.70 -22.87 14.82
N GLY A 240 -12.48 -23.26 14.44
CA GLY A 240 -11.89 -22.92 13.15
C GLY A 240 -12.72 -23.37 11.96
N ARG A 241 -13.28 -24.59 12.00
CA ARG A 241 -14.17 -25.08 10.94
C ARG A 241 -15.45 -24.27 10.80
N VAL A 242 -16.02 -23.81 11.91
CA VAL A 242 -17.19 -22.92 11.89
C VAL A 242 -16.78 -21.55 11.32
N ALA A 243 -15.73 -20.95 11.87
CA ALA A 243 -15.23 -19.64 11.46
C ALA A 243 -14.89 -19.58 9.96
N ARG A 244 -14.21 -20.62 9.44
CA ARG A 244 -13.83 -20.75 8.03
C ARG A 244 -15.01 -20.52 7.09
N ARG A 245 -16.13 -21.23 7.31
CA ARG A 245 -17.33 -21.14 6.45
C ARG A 245 -17.92 -19.73 6.35
N HIS A 246 -17.86 -18.96 7.44
CA HIS A 246 -18.36 -17.59 7.44
C HIS A 246 -17.35 -16.63 6.80
N MET A 247 -16.06 -16.75 7.15
CA MET A 247 -15.01 -15.86 6.66
C MET A 247 -14.77 -16.00 5.16
N GLU A 248 -14.76 -17.21 4.60
CA GLU A 248 -14.61 -17.46 3.16
C GLU A 248 -15.77 -16.86 2.33
N ARG A 249 -16.93 -16.65 2.96
CA ARG A 249 -18.11 -15.98 2.34
C ARG A 249 -18.18 -14.50 2.66
N GLY A 250 -17.23 -13.94 3.41
CA GLY A 250 -17.25 -12.54 3.82
C GLY A 250 -18.34 -12.18 4.83
N GLU A 251 -18.86 -13.17 5.55
CA GLU A 251 -19.93 -13.02 6.53
C GLU A 251 -19.40 -12.89 7.95
N LEU A 252 -20.25 -12.40 8.85
CA LEU A 252 -19.94 -12.42 10.28
C LEU A 252 -20.08 -13.84 10.84
N ILE A 253 -19.21 -14.15 11.78
CA ILE A 253 -19.34 -15.33 12.64
C ILE A 253 -20.47 -15.03 13.64
N PRO A 254 -21.32 -16.01 14.00
CA PRO A 254 -22.43 -15.80 14.93
C PRO A 254 -22.03 -15.09 16.21
N ASP A 255 -22.94 -14.26 16.72
CA ASP A 255 -22.68 -13.38 17.86
C ASP A 255 -22.33 -14.18 19.11
N GLU A 256 -23.02 -15.28 19.38
CA GLU A 256 -22.78 -16.13 20.55
C GLU A 256 -21.36 -16.72 20.54
N VAL A 257 -20.86 -17.07 19.36
CA VAL A 257 -19.51 -17.60 19.17
C VAL A 257 -18.46 -16.50 19.41
N THR A 258 -18.70 -15.31 18.85
CA THR A 258 -17.80 -14.15 18.95
C THR A 258 -17.74 -13.62 20.39
N VAL A 259 -18.90 -13.43 21.01
CA VAL A 259 -19.03 -12.97 22.41
C VAL A 259 -18.44 -13.99 23.37
N GLY A 260 -18.67 -15.30 23.16
CA GLY A 260 -18.07 -16.34 23.98
C GLY A 260 -16.53 -16.32 23.94
N MET A 261 -15.94 -16.14 22.75
CA MET A 261 -14.49 -16.01 22.59
C MET A 261 -13.94 -14.75 23.27
N LEU A 262 -14.65 -13.61 23.14
CA LEU A 262 -14.27 -12.38 23.81
C LEU A 262 -14.34 -12.51 25.34
N LYS A 263 -15.41 -13.10 25.88
CA LYS A 263 -15.57 -13.35 27.32
C LYS A 263 -14.40 -14.15 27.89
N ALA A 264 -13.93 -15.17 27.18
CA ALA A 264 -12.78 -15.96 27.59
C ALA A 264 -11.49 -15.13 27.60
N ARG A 265 -11.24 -14.32 26.56
CA ARG A 265 -10.04 -13.46 26.47
C ARG A 265 -10.01 -12.38 27.56
N LEU A 266 -11.16 -11.85 27.94
CA LEU A 266 -11.30 -10.85 29.01
C LEU A 266 -11.06 -11.42 30.43
N GLN A 267 -10.78 -12.73 30.58
CA GLN A 267 -10.36 -13.31 31.87
C GLN A 267 -8.86 -13.18 32.12
N ASP A 268 -8.07 -12.84 31.11
CA ASP A 268 -6.62 -12.71 31.24
C ASP A 268 -6.26 -11.41 31.98
N SER A 269 -5.25 -11.48 32.86
CA SER A 269 -4.85 -10.37 33.73
C SER A 269 -4.35 -9.13 32.97
N ASP A 270 -3.85 -9.30 31.75
CA ASP A 270 -3.39 -8.17 30.92
C ASP A 270 -4.53 -7.23 30.50
N THR A 271 -5.78 -7.68 30.57
CA THR A 271 -6.97 -6.90 30.18
C THR A 271 -7.60 -6.12 31.34
N GLU A 272 -7.09 -6.26 32.57
CA GLU A 272 -7.66 -5.64 33.77
C GLU A 272 -7.59 -4.10 33.73
N HIS A 273 -6.49 -3.57 33.18
CA HIS A 273 -6.21 -2.13 33.10
C HIS A 273 -6.67 -1.48 31.78
N GLY A 274 -7.41 -2.22 30.96
CA GLY A 274 -7.92 -1.73 29.68
C GLY A 274 -7.57 -2.65 28.52
N PHE A 275 -8.08 -2.29 27.36
CA PHE A 275 -7.88 -3.04 26.13
C PHE A 275 -8.38 -2.27 24.91
N ILE A 276 -7.87 -2.66 23.74
CA ILE A 276 -8.37 -2.24 22.44
C ILE A 276 -9.02 -3.44 21.74
N LEU A 277 -10.29 -3.34 21.39
CA LEU A 277 -10.99 -4.36 20.60
C LEU A 277 -10.81 -4.08 19.11
N ASP A 278 -10.18 -5.01 18.38
CA ASP A 278 -10.08 -4.98 16.92
C ASP A 278 -10.96 -6.06 16.30
N GLY A 279 -12.08 -5.62 15.71
CA GLY A 279 -13.00 -6.48 14.98
C GLY A 279 -14.26 -6.89 15.72
N VAL A 280 -14.51 -6.36 16.93
CA VAL A 280 -15.76 -6.48 17.70
C VAL A 280 -16.02 -5.13 18.40
N PRO A 281 -17.28 -4.67 18.55
CA PRO A 281 -18.50 -5.26 18.01
C PRO A 281 -18.72 -4.93 16.52
N ARG A 282 -19.43 -5.83 15.82
CA ARG A 282 -19.85 -5.70 14.41
C ARG A 282 -21.36 -5.79 14.20
N THR A 283 -22.11 -6.11 15.24
CA THR A 283 -23.57 -6.15 15.29
C THR A 283 -24.05 -5.44 16.55
N LEU A 284 -25.32 -5.05 16.59
CA LEU A 284 -25.94 -4.50 17.81
C LEU A 284 -25.94 -5.53 18.94
N GLY A 285 -26.24 -6.81 18.65
CA GLY A 285 -26.21 -7.89 19.63
C GLY A 285 -24.83 -8.07 20.28
N GLN A 286 -23.74 -7.97 19.49
CA GLN A 286 -22.38 -7.97 20.05
C GLN A 286 -22.12 -6.75 20.93
N ALA A 287 -22.61 -5.56 20.56
CA ALA A 287 -22.41 -4.35 21.35
C ALA A 287 -23.19 -4.41 22.69
N GLU A 288 -24.42 -4.92 22.67
CA GLU A 288 -25.25 -5.12 23.86
C GLU A 288 -24.63 -6.17 24.79
N ALA A 289 -24.25 -7.33 24.25
CA ALA A 289 -23.59 -8.38 25.01
C ALA A 289 -22.25 -7.91 25.60
N LEU A 290 -21.51 -7.07 24.87
CA LEU A 290 -20.28 -6.46 25.38
C LEU A 290 -20.55 -5.50 26.55
N ASP A 291 -21.59 -4.65 26.44
CA ASP A 291 -21.98 -3.78 27.55
C ASP A 291 -22.41 -4.61 28.79
N GLU A 292 -23.12 -5.73 28.61
CA GLU A 292 -23.48 -6.66 29.68
C GLU A 292 -22.28 -7.35 30.32
N LEU A 293 -21.33 -7.85 29.50
CA LEU A 293 -20.11 -8.51 29.99
C LEU A 293 -19.25 -7.57 30.84
N LEU A 294 -19.27 -6.28 30.54
CA LEU A 294 -18.49 -5.28 31.26
C LEU A 294 -19.24 -4.70 32.47
N ALA A 295 -20.56 -4.92 32.58
CA ALA A 295 -21.40 -4.36 33.62
C ALA A 295 -21.02 -4.76 35.07
N SER A 296 -20.29 -5.87 35.28
CA SER A 296 -19.91 -6.37 36.62
C SER A 296 -18.61 -5.80 37.20
N ARG A 297 -18.00 -4.82 36.53
CA ARG A 297 -16.91 -3.95 37.03
C ARG A 297 -17.32 -2.50 36.67
N PRO A 298 -16.63 -1.42 37.04
CA PRO A 298 -17.07 -0.06 36.65
C PRO A 298 -16.99 0.23 35.12
N ALA A 299 -17.28 -0.74 34.25
CA ALA A 299 -16.77 -0.83 32.90
C ALA A 299 -17.89 -0.84 31.84
N ARG A 300 -17.81 0.10 30.91
CA ARG A 300 -18.39 0.02 29.57
C ARG A 300 -17.23 0.24 28.59
N ILE A 301 -17.49 0.13 27.29
CA ILE A 301 -16.57 0.73 26.30
C ILE A 301 -16.57 2.24 26.53
N ASP A 302 -15.37 2.80 26.74
CA ASP A 302 -15.14 4.21 27.04
C ASP A 302 -15.21 5.06 25.76
N ALA A 303 -14.68 4.52 24.65
CA ALA A 303 -14.75 5.14 23.33
C ALA A 303 -14.80 4.09 22.21
N ALA A 304 -15.62 4.33 21.20
CA ALA A 304 -15.58 3.66 19.91
C ALA A 304 -14.87 4.56 18.90
N LEU A 305 -13.63 4.21 18.53
CA LEU A 305 -12.85 4.94 17.52
C LEU A 305 -13.21 4.44 16.13
N ASN A 306 -13.93 5.26 15.37
CA ASN A 306 -14.37 4.98 14.01
C ASN A 306 -13.40 5.53 12.97
N PHE A 307 -12.93 4.65 12.09
CA PHE A 307 -12.07 4.99 10.95
C PHE A 307 -12.89 5.07 9.67
N GLU A 308 -13.13 6.28 9.18
CA GLU A 308 -13.87 6.50 7.94
C GLU A 308 -12.96 6.36 6.72
N VAL A 309 -13.35 5.45 5.82
CA VAL A 309 -12.68 5.22 4.53
C VAL A 309 -13.72 4.83 3.49
N GLY A 310 -13.62 5.41 2.29
CA GLY A 310 -14.51 5.09 1.18
C GLY A 310 -14.34 3.66 0.66
N ARG A 311 -15.35 3.18 -0.07
CA ARG A 311 -15.37 1.81 -0.63
C ARG A 311 -14.18 1.52 -1.53
N ASP A 312 -13.88 2.41 -2.47
CA ASP A 312 -12.81 2.19 -3.45
C ASP A 312 -11.43 2.17 -2.79
N GLU A 313 -11.21 3.06 -1.82
CA GLU A 313 -9.98 3.07 -1.04
C GLU A 313 -9.84 1.81 -0.17
N SER A 314 -10.93 1.37 0.47
CA SER A 314 -10.97 0.11 1.21
C SER A 314 -10.62 -1.08 0.30
N PHE A 315 -11.19 -1.11 -0.90
CA PHE A 315 -10.97 -2.16 -1.88
C PHE A 315 -9.51 -2.20 -2.34
N ARG A 316 -8.94 -1.04 -2.72
CA ARG A 316 -7.53 -0.91 -3.10
C ARG A 316 -6.59 -1.43 -2.01
N ARG A 317 -6.84 -1.07 -0.75
CA ARG A 317 -6.05 -1.50 0.41
C ARG A 317 -6.12 -3.00 0.65
N LEU A 318 -7.29 -3.61 0.46
CA LEU A 318 -7.51 -5.03 0.73
C LEU A 318 -6.88 -5.92 -0.33
N VAL A 319 -7.10 -5.61 -1.62
CA VAL A 319 -6.53 -6.37 -2.74
C VAL A 319 -5.00 -6.31 -2.74
N GLY A 320 -4.44 -5.15 -2.35
CA GLY A 320 -2.99 -4.96 -2.29
C GLY A 320 -2.30 -5.50 -1.03
N ARG A 321 -3.06 -5.96 -0.03
CA ARG A 321 -2.49 -6.43 1.23
C ARG A 321 -1.73 -7.75 1.06
N ARG A 322 -0.60 -7.86 1.75
CA ARG A 322 0.18 -9.08 1.87
C ARG A 322 0.51 -9.34 3.33
N ILE A 323 0.37 -10.57 3.77
CA ILE A 323 0.61 -11.01 5.15
C ILE A 323 1.77 -11.99 5.14
N CYS A 324 2.67 -11.91 6.11
CA CYS A 324 3.71 -12.93 6.26
C CYS A 324 3.14 -14.24 6.79
N LYS A 325 3.57 -15.38 6.24
CA LYS A 325 3.20 -16.71 6.75
C LYS A 325 3.85 -17.04 8.09
N ASN A 326 5.02 -16.48 8.38
CA ASN A 326 5.73 -16.74 9.64
C ASN A 326 5.13 -15.94 10.80
N ASP A 327 4.66 -14.73 10.53
CA ASP A 327 4.07 -13.85 11.54
C ASP A 327 2.97 -13.00 10.91
N SER A 328 1.73 -13.20 11.35
CA SER A 328 0.57 -12.49 10.84
C SER A 328 0.54 -10.99 11.17
N SER A 329 1.38 -10.53 12.10
CA SER A 329 1.56 -9.11 12.42
C SER A 329 2.39 -8.37 11.38
N HIS A 330 3.23 -9.09 10.61
CA HIS A 330 3.98 -8.50 9.51
C HIS A 330 3.08 -8.32 8.29
N VAL A 331 2.62 -7.08 8.11
CA VAL A 331 1.76 -6.66 6.99
C VAL A 331 2.56 -5.83 6.01
N ALA A 332 2.51 -6.21 4.74
CA ALA A 332 3.03 -5.44 3.61
C ALA A 332 1.87 -5.02 2.69
N HIS A 333 2.12 -4.05 1.82
CA HIS A 333 1.17 -3.66 0.79
C HIS A 333 1.89 -3.37 -0.51
N ILE A 334 1.48 -4.01 -1.60
CA ILE A 334 2.16 -3.94 -2.91
C ILE A 334 2.36 -2.54 -3.53
N LEU A 335 1.74 -1.50 -2.95
CA LEU A 335 1.79 -0.10 -3.42
C LEU A 335 2.27 0.81 -2.30
N TYR A 336 1.57 0.81 -1.17
CA TYR A 336 1.83 1.74 -0.06
C TYR A 336 3.02 1.35 0.83
N ALA A 337 3.40 0.07 0.83
CA ALA A 337 4.50 -0.49 1.63
C ALA A 337 5.03 -1.75 0.93
N ALA A 338 5.49 -1.56 -0.31
CA ALA A 338 5.90 -2.67 -1.16
C ALA A 338 7.15 -3.34 -0.57
N PRO A 339 7.19 -4.68 -0.47
CA PRO A 339 8.34 -5.36 0.10
C PRO A 339 9.58 -5.11 -0.77
N GLN A 340 10.75 -4.97 -0.14
CA GLN A 340 12.02 -4.79 -0.84
C GLN A 340 12.30 -5.94 -1.82
N LYS A 341 11.91 -7.16 -1.42
CA LYS A 341 11.96 -8.35 -2.26
C LYS A 341 10.55 -8.90 -2.46
N TYR A 342 10.16 -9.05 -3.72
CA TYR A 342 8.84 -9.57 -4.07
C TYR A 342 8.54 -10.91 -3.38
N GLY A 343 7.36 -11.01 -2.78
CA GLY A 343 6.90 -12.20 -2.08
C GLY A 343 7.62 -12.50 -0.76
N SER A 344 8.54 -11.63 -0.32
CA SER A 344 9.34 -11.81 0.89
C SER A 344 9.00 -10.73 1.92
N CYS A 345 8.84 -11.13 3.17
CA CYS A 345 8.64 -10.22 4.29
C CYS A 345 9.94 -9.48 4.59
N ASP A 346 9.90 -8.14 4.67
CA ASP A 346 11.08 -7.34 4.97
C ASP A 346 11.56 -7.48 6.42
N VAL A 347 10.70 -7.95 7.33
CA VAL A 347 11.04 -8.10 8.76
C VAL A 347 11.75 -9.42 9.04
N CYS A 348 11.29 -10.52 8.44
CA CYS A 348 11.76 -11.87 8.79
C CYS A 348 12.18 -12.74 7.59
N GLY A 349 12.07 -12.24 6.36
CA GLY A 349 12.35 -12.99 5.14
C GLY A 349 11.33 -14.07 4.78
N GLY A 350 10.29 -14.27 5.60
CA GLY A 350 9.23 -15.26 5.36
C GLY A 350 8.36 -14.95 4.14
N PRO A 351 7.68 -15.97 3.58
CA PRO A 351 6.85 -15.78 2.39
C PRO A 351 5.61 -14.94 2.70
N LEU A 352 5.26 -14.05 1.78
CA LEU A 352 4.07 -13.21 1.81
C LEU A 352 2.92 -13.85 1.03
N TYR A 353 1.68 -13.72 1.52
CA TYR A 353 0.48 -14.20 0.84
C TYR A 353 -0.69 -13.20 0.96
N LEU A 354 -1.65 -13.29 0.04
CA LEU A 354 -2.95 -12.61 0.14
C LEU A 354 -3.90 -13.49 0.95
N ARG A 355 -4.64 -12.93 1.90
CA ARG A 355 -5.62 -13.71 2.66
C ARG A 355 -6.77 -14.16 1.77
N GLU A 356 -7.34 -15.33 2.06
CA GLU A 356 -8.50 -15.87 1.34
C GLU A 356 -9.70 -14.90 1.38
N ASP A 357 -9.90 -14.22 2.51
CA ASP A 357 -10.97 -13.23 2.71
C ASP A 357 -10.69 -11.85 2.09
N ASP A 358 -9.56 -11.69 1.39
CA ASP A 358 -9.18 -10.49 0.63
C ASP A 358 -9.33 -10.69 -0.90
N SER A 359 -10.08 -11.72 -1.33
CA SER A 359 -10.52 -11.82 -2.72
C SER A 359 -11.63 -10.79 -3.02
N ARG A 360 -11.72 -10.32 -4.27
CA ARG A 360 -12.64 -9.24 -4.66
C ARG A 360 -14.10 -9.47 -4.28
N ASN A 361 -14.61 -10.67 -4.56
CA ASN A 361 -16.00 -11.04 -4.26
C ASN A 361 -16.24 -11.03 -2.75
N VAL A 362 -15.28 -11.52 -1.97
CA VAL A 362 -15.37 -11.54 -0.50
C VAL A 362 -15.25 -10.13 0.07
N ILE A 363 -14.38 -9.29 -0.48
CA ILE A 363 -14.27 -7.87 -0.09
C ILE A 363 -15.60 -7.14 -0.32
N ALA A 364 -16.21 -7.32 -1.50
CA ALA A 364 -17.50 -6.71 -1.82
C ALA A 364 -18.57 -7.15 -0.80
N ARG A 365 -18.68 -8.45 -0.54
CA ARG A 365 -19.62 -9.00 0.44
C ARG A 365 -19.34 -8.51 1.86
N ARG A 366 -18.08 -8.39 2.28
CA ARG A 366 -17.69 -7.80 3.58
C ARG A 366 -18.12 -6.34 3.69
N TRP A 367 -18.12 -5.60 2.57
CA TRP A 367 -18.63 -4.23 2.55
C TRP A 367 -20.15 -4.19 2.70
N ASP A 368 -20.88 -5.06 2.00
CA ASP A 368 -22.34 -5.15 2.12
C ASP A 368 -22.78 -5.54 3.54
N VAL A 369 -22.07 -6.50 4.15
CA VAL A 369 -22.27 -6.89 5.55
C VAL A 369 -21.94 -5.75 6.50
N TRP A 370 -20.88 -4.98 6.22
CA TRP A 370 -20.54 -3.82 7.05
C TRP A 370 -21.66 -2.77 7.03
N ARG A 371 -22.21 -2.43 5.86
CA ARG A 371 -23.35 -1.48 5.76
C ARG A 371 -24.60 -1.98 6.46
N SER A 372 -24.97 -3.23 6.19
CA SER A 372 -26.25 -3.77 6.66
C SER A 372 -26.25 -4.09 8.16
N GLN A 373 -25.08 -4.26 8.79
CA GLN A 373 -24.99 -4.68 10.19
C GLN A 373 -24.08 -3.80 11.03
N SER A 374 -22.84 -3.57 10.58
CA SER A 374 -21.80 -2.92 11.38
C SER A 374 -21.95 -1.40 11.44
N GLU A 375 -22.59 -0.79 10.45
CA GLU A 375 -22.91 0.64 10.45
C GLU A 375 -23.88 0.99 11.59
N HIS A 376 -24.80 0.08 11.96
CA HIS A 376 -25.69 0.29 13.12
C HIS A 376 -24.93 0.40 14.45
N VAL A 377 -23.76 -0.24 14.57
CA VAL A 377 -22.89 -0.09 15.74
C VAL A 377 -22.33 1.33 15.84
N VAL A 378 -21.94 1.92 14.71
CA VAL A 378 -21.50 3.32 14.64
C VAL A 378 -22.62 4.25 15.10
N GLN A 379 -23.85 4.01 14.61
CA GLN A 379 -25.03 4.79 14.99
C GLN A 379 -25.35 4.67 16.49
N LYS A 380 -25.32 3.46 17.06
CA LYS A 380 -25.52 3.21 18.50
C LYS A 380 -24.51 4.02 19.33
N TYR A 381 -23.22 3.81 19.11
CA TYR A 381 -22.20 4.55 19.88
C TYR A 381 -22.26 6.06 19.67
N GLY A 382 -22.64 6.52 18.47
CA GLY A 382 -22.88 7.94 18.20
C GLY A 382 -24.03 8.51 19.05
N SER A 383 -25.16 7.83 19.10
CA SER A 383 -26.34 8.23 19.90
C SER A 383 -26.05 8.29 21.41
N GLU A 384 -25.15 7.43 21.89
CA GLU A 384 -24.73 7.35 23.28
C GLU A 384 -23.56 8.30 23.61
N ARG A 385 -23.12 9.13 22.64
CA ARG A 385 -21.96 10.03 22.75
C ARG A 385 -20.66 9.31 23.10
N ARG A 386 -20.52 8.06 22.64
CA ARG A 386 -19.34 7.20 22.82
C ARG A 386 -18.48 7.07 21.56
N LEU A 387 -18.83 7.76 20.47
CA LEU A 387 -18.17 7.64 19.18
C LEU A 387 -17.14 8.76 18.96
N VAL A 388 -15.93 8.38 18.58
CA VAL A 388 -14.87 9.28 18.11
C VAL A 388 -14.58 8.95 16.66
N THR A 389 -14.84 9.87 15.74
CA THR A 389 -14.67 9.62 14.30
C THR A 389 -13.45 10.33 13.76
N ILE A 390 -12.65 9.59 12.98
CA ILE A 390 -11.49 10.13 12.26
C ILE A 390 -11.48 9.63 10.81
N SER A 391 -10.84 10.40 9.92
CA SER A 391 -10.47 9.89 8.60
C SER A 391 -9.39 8.80 8.74
N GLY A 392 -9.60 7.65 8.09
CA GLY A 392 -8.61 6.57 7.97
C GLY A 392 -7.68 6.73 6.76
N VAL A 393 -7.68 7.89 6.11
CA VAL A 393 -6.84 8.20 4.94
C VAL A 393 -5.58 8.97 5.35
N GLY A 394 -4.45 8.61 4.73
CA GLY A 394 -3.14 9.19 5.00
C GLY A 394 -2.08 8.13 5.26
N THR A 395 -0.87 8.59 5.62
CA THR A 395 0.19 7.72 6.11
C THR A 395 -0.18 7.14 7.48
N VAL A 396 0.49 6.05 7.87
CA VAL A 396 0.26 5.42 9.18
C VAL A 396 0.45 6.42 10.33
N SER A 397 1.54 7.20 10.30
CA SER A 397 1.84 8.20 11.35
C SER A 397 0.78 9.27 11.47
N THR A 398 0.34 9.86 10.35
CA THR A 398 -0.69 10.92 10.36
C THR A 398 -2.03 10.39 10.86
N VAL A 399 -2.40 9.15 10.54
CA VAL A 399 -3.63 8.54 11.08
C VAL A 399 -3.49 8.26 12.59
N THR A 400 -2.31 7.83 13.05
CA THR A 400 -2.03 7.62 14.48
C THR A 400 -2.15 8.92 15.27
N GLU A 401 -1.49 9.99 14.81
CA GLU A 401 -1.56 11.32 15.44
C GLU A 401 -2.99 11.84 15.52
N ARG A 402 -3.77 11.67 14.44
CA ARG A 402 -5.18 12.05 14.39
C ARG A 402 -6.02 11.25 15.38
N ALA A 403 -5.78 9.94 15.47
CA ALA A 403 -6.49 9.07 16.42
C ALA A 403 -6.24 9.50 17.87
N ILE A 404 -4.98 9.74 18.23
CA ILE A 404 -4.62 10.16 19.59
C ILE A 404 -5.16 11.56 19.90
N SER A 405 -5.00 12.51 18.98
CA SER A 405 -5.54 13.86 19.17
C SER A 405 -7.06 13.85 19.37
N ALA A 406 -7.79 13.04 18.59
CA ALA A 406 -9.23 12.91 18.72
C ALA A 406 -9.65 12.23 20.03
N LEU A 407 -8.92 11.19 20.46
CA LEU A 407 -9.16 10.53 21.75
C LEU A 407 -8.87 11.48 22.92
N ASN A 408 -7.76 12.22 22.90
CA ASN A 408 -7.44 13.20 23.95
C ASN A 408 -8.53 14.26 24.07
N ALA A 409 -8.95 14.85 22.95
CA ALA A 409 -10.04 15.83 22.94
C ALA A 409 -11.36 15.24 23.49
N TYR A 410 -11.68 13.99 23.13
CA TYR A 410 -12.86 13.30 23.62
C TYR A 410 -12.83 13.04 25.13
N PHE A 411 -11.66 12.68 25.67
CA PHE A 411 -11.49 12.44 27.10
C PHE A 411 -11.19 13.71 27.92
N GLY A 412 -11.01 14.86 27.26
CA GLY A 412 -10.82 16.17 27.89
C GLY A 412 -9.37 16.48 28.30
N TYR A 413 -8.38 15.97 27.54
CA TYR A 413 -6.95 16.19 27.74
C TYR A 413 -6.32 17.15 26.74
#